data_AF-A0A7V1V471-F1
#
_entry.id   AF-A0A7V1V471-F1
#
_cell.length_a   1.000
_cell.length_b   1.000
_cell.length_c   1.000
_cell.angle_alpha   90.00
_cell.angle_beta   90.00
_cell.angle_gamma   90.00
#
_symmetry.space_group_name_H-M   'P 1'
#
loop_
_entity.id
_entity.type
_entity.pdbx_description
1 polymer ?
#
loop_
_entity_poly.entity_id
_entity_poly.type
_entity_poly.pdbx_seq_one_letter_code
_entity_poly.pdbx_strand_id
1 'polypeptide(L)'
;MHTPSRIRLVIFSTIFGIGTLLPFGWAADVSQEAVATYLLATVKAFRTVYVKSIVEQAKKAGVAPKEEWTKDDHAIMLPAQFVKSAGAEIKDYELGLIGLTPIYKSNLPKTQAETDALKKMAADPNVKVLTFADGNQFKGLAADYAIVDSCANCHNTHPSSPKKDFKKGDLMGAIIVRLNK
;
A
#
# COMPACT_ATOMS: atom_id res chain seq x y z
N MET A 1 -55.87 -74.60 -12.35
CA MET A 1 -54.97 -75.01 -11.25
C MET A 1 -54.23 -73.79 -10.73
N HIS A 2 -54.33 -73.52 -9.42
CA HIS A 2 -53.48 -72.66 -8.56
C HIS A 2 -53.41 -71.16 -8.93
N THR A 3 -53.57 -70.14 -8.06
CA THR A 3 -53.74 -69.94 -6.60
C THR A 3 -54.02 -68.42 -6.43
N PRO A 4 -54.80 -67.95 -5.43
CA PRO A 4 -54.92 -66.51 -5.15
C PRO A 4 -53.97 -66.05 -4.03
N SER A 5 -53.95 -64.73 -3.77
CA SER A 5 -53.28 -64.01 -2.64
C SER A 5 -51.90 -63.45 -2.99
N ARG A 6 -51.51 -62.20 -2.71
CA ARG A 6 -51.67 -61.40 -1.47
C ARG A 6 -51.55 -59.90 -1.75
N ILE A 7 -52.47 -59.10 -1.19
CA ILE A 7 -52.31 -57.64 -1.00
C ILE A 7 -51.25 -57.43 0.10
N ARG A 8 -50.21 -56.65 -0.19
CA ARG A 8 -49.29 -56.13 0.82
C ARG A 8 -49.39 -54.61 0.84
N LEU A 9 -50.03 -54.10 1.88
CA LEU A 9 -49.99 -52.71 2.28
C LEU A 9 -48.57 -52.42 2.81
N VAL A 10 -47.84 -51.51 2.17
CA VAL A 10 -46.57 -51.01 2.69
C VAL A 10 -46.75 -49.53 2.98
N ILE A 11 -46.80 -49.22 4.28
CA ILE A 11 -46.74 -47.87 4.83
C ILE A 11 -45.28 -47.42 4.69
N PHE A 12 -45.00 -46.46 3.81
CA PHE A 12 -43.73 -45.74 3.84
C PHE A 12 -43.90 -44.45 4.61
N SER A 13 -43.37 -44.44 5.83
CA SER A 13 -43.19 -43.24 6.65
C SER A 13 -42.29 -42.25 5.92
N THR A 14 -42.82 -41.07 5.60
CA THR A 14 -42.08 -39.96 5.01
C THR A 14 -41.14 -39.37 6.08
N ILE A 15 -39.87 -39.75 6.04
CA ILE A 15 -38.84 -39.11 6.87
C ILE A 15 -38.51 -37.74 6.27
N PHE A 16 -38.63 -36.73 7.12
CA PHE A 16 -38.33 -35.33 6.89
C PHE A 16 -36.82 -35.15 6.62
N GLY A 17 -36.44 -35.00 5.36
CA GLY A 17 -35.09 -34.61 4.97
C GLY A 17 -35.02 -33.10 4.76
N ILE A 18 -34.85 -32.32 5.85
CA ILE A 18 -34.39 -30.93 5.72
C ILE A 18 -32.96 -31.00 5.19
N GLY A 19 -32.82 -30.88 3.87
CA GLY A 19 -31.54 -30.66 3.25
C GLY A 19 -31.01 -29.30 3.69
N THR A 20 -30.16 -29.28 4.72
CA THR A 20 -29.30 -28.15 4.99
C THR A 20 -28.27 -28.08 3.86
N LEU A 21 -28.68 -27.46 2.74
CA LEU A 21 -27.77 -26.85 1.79
C LEU A 21 -27.11 -25.68 2.53
N LEU A 22 -26.08 -25.98 3.31
CA LEU A 22 -25.11 -24.95 3.65
C LEU A 22 -24.44 -24.58 2.31
N PRO A 23 -24.59 -23.33 1.82
CA PRO A 23 -23.75 -22.90 0.72
C PRO A 23 -22.33 -22.95 1.29
N PHE A 24 -21.52 -23.88 0.78
CA PHE A 24 -20.07 -23.82 0.94
C PHE A 24 -19.66 -22.42 0.48
N GLY A 25 -19.41 -21.54 1.44
CA GLY A 25 -18.88 -20.22 1.17
C GLY A 25 -17.53 -20.42 0.53
N TRP A 26 -17.41 -20.12 -0.76
CA TRP A 26 -16.12 -19.95 -1.39
C TRP A 26 -15.52 -18.72 -0.74
N ALA A 27 -14.64 -18.90 0.24
CA ALA A 27 -13.74 -17.82 0.64
C ALA A 27 -12.92 -17.48 -0.60
N ALA A 28 -13.29 -16.40 -1.31
CA ALA A 28 -12.52 -15.91 -2.43
C ALA A 28 -11.18 -15.42 -1.88
N ASP A 29 -10.10 -16.11 -2.22
CA ASP A 29 -8.76 -15.72 -1.81
C ASP A 29 -8.41 -14.39 -2.50
N VAL A 30 -7.97 -13.38 -1.73
CA VAL A 30 -7.70 -12.05 -2.26
C VAL A 30 -6.37 -12.09 -3.01
N SER A 31 -6.35 -11.64 -4.27
CA SER A 31 -5.11 -11.65 -5.07
C SER A 31 -4.02 -10.77 -4.44
N GLN A 32 -2.74 -11.14 -4.61
CA GLN A 32 -1.62 -10.32 -4.13
C GLN A 32 -1.66 -8.89 -4.72
N GLU A 33 -2.17 -8.74 -5.93
CA GLU A 33 -2.42 -7.45 -6.58
C GLU A 33 -3.43 -6.59 -5.78
N ALA A 34 -4.57 -7.18 -5.41
CA ALA A 34 -5.57 -6.49 -4.61
C ALA A 34 -5.02 -6.12 -3.22
N VAL A 35 -4.30 -7.04 -2.57
CA VAL A 35 -3.63 -6.79 -1.28
C VAL A 35 -2.66 -5.61 -1.40
N ALA A 36 -1.72 -5.65 -2.35
CA ALA A 36 -0.74 -4.59 -2.53
C ALA A 36 -1.42 -3.25 -2.83
N THR A 37 -2.46 -3.25 -3.66
CA THR A 37 -3.22 -2.05 -4.02
C THR A 37 -3.92 -1.43 -2.81
N TYR A 38 -4.58 -2.23 -1.96
CA TYR A 38 -5.24 -1.74 -0.76
C TYR A 38 -4.26 -1.20 0.29
N LEU A 39 -3.11 -1.88 0.48
CA LEU A 39 -2.07 -1.39 1.38
C LEU A 39 -1.51 -0.04 0.91
N LEU A 40 -1.20 0.08 -0.38
CA LEU A 40 -0.73 1.34 -0.96
C LEU A 40 -1.76 2.47 -0.85
N ALA A 41 -3.03 2.17 -1.14
CA ALA A 41 -4.12 3.15 -1.02
C ALA A 41 -4.26 3.64 0.43
N THR A 42 -4.16 2.71 1.39
CA THR A 42 -4.20 3.01 2.83
C THR A 42 -3.05 3.93 3.22
N VAL A 43 -1.80 3.55 2.95
CA VAL A 43 -0.63 4.36 3.34
C VAL A 43 -0.67 5.74 2.69
N LYS A 44 -1.08 5.82 1.42
CA LYS A 44 -1.25 7.09 0.71
C LYS A 44 -2.29 7.99 1.36
N ALA A 45 -3.42 7.44 1.81
CA ALA A 45 -4.45 8.18 2.52
C ALA A 45 -3.90 8.74 3.85
N PHE A 46 -3.28 7.90 4.68
CA PHE A 46 -2.70 8.30 5.96
C PHE A 46 -1.64 9.40 5.79
N ARG A 47 -0.72 9.23 4.83
CA ARG A 47 0.28 10.26 4.54
C ARG A 47 -0.37 11.56 4.06
N THR A 48 -1.39 11.49 3.22
CA THR A 48 -2.10 12.68 2.73
C THR A 48 -2.73 13.45 3.88
N VAL A 49 -3.38 12.75 4.82
CA VAL A 49 -3.94 13.35 6.03
C VAL A 49 -2.83 13.93 6.92
N TYR A 50 -1.73 13.20 7.13
CA TYR A 50 -0.59 13.71 7.89
C TYR A 50 -0.06 15.03 7.32
N VAL A 51 0.14 15.11 5.99
CA VAL A 51 0.62 16.34 5.35
C VAL A 51 -0.40 17.46 5.45
N LYS A 52 -1.64 17.21 4.99
CA LYS A 52 -2.63 18.30 4.82
C LYS A 52 -3.26 18.75 6.13
N SER A 53 -3.43 17.85 7.08
CA SER A 53 -4.18 18.11 8.32
C SER A 53 -3.28 18.28 9.53
N ILE A 54 -2.15 17.57 9.61
CA ILE A 54 -1.24 17.67 10.77
C ILE A 54 -0.14 18.68 10.47
N VAL A 55 0.67 18.46 9.43
CA VAL A 55 1.81 19.33 9.13
C VAL A 55 1.39 20.77 8.83
N GLU A 56 0.42 20.97 7.93
CA GLU A 56 -0.03 22.34 7.59
C GLU A 56 -0.72 23.04 8.76
N GLN A 57 -1.36 22.30 9.68
CA GLN A 57 -1.95 22.90 10.88
C GLN A 57 -0.87 23.24 11.92
N ALA A 58 0.07 22.34 12.17
CA ALA A 58 1.21 22.56 13.07
C ALA A 58 2.03 23.79 12.66
N LYS A 59 2.22 23.97 11.35
CA LYS A 59 2.91 25.14 10.79
C LYS A 59 2.27 26.48 11.18
N LYS A 60 0.93 26.54 11.29
CA LYS A 60 0.23 27.76 11.75
C LYS A 60 0.54 28.10 13.20
N ALA A 61 0.91 27.10 14.01
CA ALA A 61 1.34 27.25 15.40
C ALA A 61 2.86 27.41 15.55
N GLY A 62 3.61 27.60 14.44
CA GLY A 62 5.07 27.74 14.46
C GLY A 62 5.84 26.41 14.59
N VAL A 63 5.16 25.27 14.58
CA VAL A 63 5.78 23.93 14.62
C VAL A 63 6.07 23.46 13.20
N ALA A 64 7.30 23.04 12.93
CA ALA A 64 7.73 22.63 11.59
C ALA A 64 8.28 21.20 11.56
N PRO A 65 8.12 20.48 10.44
CA PRO A 65 8.79 19.20 10.25
C PRO A 65 10.32 19.35 10.22
N LYS A 66 11.05 18.45 10.88
CA LYS A 66 12.52 18.41 10.86
C LYS A 66 13.04 16.99 10.69
N GLU A 67 14.22 16.83 10.11
CA GLU A 67 14.87 15.52 10.01
C GLU A 67 15.20 14.95 11.40
N GLU A 68 15.78 15.77 12.27
CA GLU A 68 16.13 15.40 13.65
C GLU A 68 15.01 15.75 14.64
N TRP A 69 13.75 15.48 14.29
CA TRP A 69 12.58 15.90 15.08
C TRP A 69 12.57 15.36 16.51
N THR A 70 13.18 14.20 16.79
CA THR A 70 13.27 13.64 18.15
C THR A 70 14.23 14.39 19.07
N LYS A 71 15.04 15.32 18.53
CA LYS A 71 15.97 16.16 19.30
C LYS A 71 15.39 17.54 19.60
N ASP A 72 14.17 17.81 19.15
CA ASP A 72 13.50 19.10 19.30
C ASP A 72 12.03 18.89 19.63
N ASP A 73 11.65 19.14 20.88
CA ASP A 73 10.27 18.96 21.37
C ASP A 73 9.25 19.86 20.63
N HIS A 74 9.70 20.87 19.90
CA HIS A 74 8.87 21.75 19.07
C HIS A 74 8.92 21.38 17.57
N ALA A 75 9.40 20.18 17.25
CA ALA A 75 9.41 19.64 15.90
C ALA A 75 8.51 18.42 15.76
N ILE A 76 8.07 18.19 14.54
CA ILE A 76 7.38 16.95 14.15
C ILE A 76 8.17 16.24 13.05
N MET A 77 7.88 14.97 12.84
CA MET A 77 8.55 14.21 11.79
C MET A 77 8.17 14.67 10.38
N LEU A 78 9.06 14.46 9.43
CA LEU A 78 8.78 14.69 8.01
C LEU A 78 7.74 13.69 7.47
N PRO A 79 7.00 14.05 6.40
CA PRO A 79 6.06 13.12 5.77
C PRO A 79 6.69 11.80 5.31
N ALA A 80 7.95 11.84 4.87
CA ALA A 80 8.70 10.64 4.50
C ALA A 80 9.05 9.78 5.73
N GLN A 81 9.38 10.42 6.86
CA GLN A 81 9.67 9.73 8.12
C GLN A 81 8.41 9.08 8.67
N PHE A 82 7.24 9.70 8.55
CA PHE A 82 5.97 9.10 8.95
C PHE A 82 5.72 7.74 8.27
N VAL A 83 5.89 7.66 6.94
CA VAL A 83 5.75 6.39 6.22
C VAL A 83 6.82 5.38 6.63
N LYS A 84 8.07 5.81 6.80
CA LYS A 84 9.18 4.92 7.18
C LYS A 84 9.03 4.37 8.60
N SER A 85 8.59 5.21 9.55
CA SER A 85 8.31 4.80 10.93
C SER A 85 7.16 3.82 10.98
N ALA A 86 6.05 4.09 10.28
CA ALA A 86 4.96 3.12 10.17
C ALA A 86 5.41 1.80 9.53
N GLY A 87 6.28 1.87 8.51
CA GLY A 87 6.87 0.69 7.87
C GLY A 87 7.76 -0.14 8.80
N ALA A 88 8.46 0.49 9.75
CA ALA A 88 9.31 -0.21 10.71
C ALA A 88 8.51 -1.02 11.75
N GLU A 89 7.27 -0.63 12.03
CA GLU A 89 6.36 -1.36 12.93
C GLU A 89 5.75 -2.61 12.28
N ILE A 90 5.64 -2.65 10.95
CA ILE A 90 5.07 -3.78 10.22
C ILE A 90 6.09 -4.93 10.15
N LYS A 91 5.65 -6.15 10.45
CA LYS A 91 6.51 -7.36 10.45
C LYS A 91 6.24 -8.32 9.29
N ASP A 92 5.02 -8.31 8.75
CA ASP A 92 4.59 -9.30 7.75
C ASP A 92 4.99 -8.95 6.30
N TYR A 93 5.23 -7.66 6.02
CA TYR A 93 5.66 -7.18 4.71
C TYR A 93 6.53 -5.93 4.83
N GLU A 94 7.30 -5.61 3.80
CA GLU A 94 8.05 -4.36 3.79
C GLU A 94 7.18 -3.21 3.27
N LEU A 95 7.18 -2.09 4.01
CA LEU A 95 6.65 -0.81 3.57
C LEU A 95 7.77 0.24 3.57
N GLY A 96 7.86 1.03 2.50
CA GLY A 96 8.85 2.10 2.44
C GLY A 96 8.62 3.12 1.33
N LEU A 97 9.67 3.88 1.06
CA LEU A 97 9.73 4.89 0.00
C LEU A 97 10.95 4.63 -0.86
N ILE A 98 10.78 4.69 -2.18
CA ILE A 98 11.89 4.62 -3.14
C ILE A 98 11.82 5.74 -4.17
N GLY A 99 12.96 6.15 -4.72
CA GLY A 99 13.02 7.14 -5.79
C GLY A 99 14.26 6.96 -6.66
N LEU A 100 14.25 7.56 -7.85
CA LEU A 100 15.41 7.53 -8.76
C LEU A 100 16.53 8.47 -8.30
N THR A 101 16.18 9.54 -7.59
CA THR A 101 17.11 10.55 -7.06
C THR A 101 16.79 10.89 -5.59
N PRO A 102 16.82 9.91 -4.67
CA PRO A 102 16.43 10.14 -3.29
C PRO A 102 17.53 10.93 -2.53
N ILE A 103 17.12 11.71 -1.53
CA ILE A 103 18.06 12.37 -0.60
C ILE A 103 18.93 11.34 0.12
N TYR A 104 18.30 10.29 0.66
CA TYR A 104 18.99 9.20 1.36
C TYR A 104 19.14 7.99 0.45
N LYS A 105 20.36 7.48 0.33
CA LYS A 105 20.68 6.28 -0.48
C LYS A 105 19.89 5.04 -0.07
N SER A 106 19.44 4.95 1.18
CA SER A 106 18.58 3.85 1.67
C SER A 106 17.21 3.79 0.99
N ASN A 107 16.79 4.86 0.31
CA ASN A 107 15.56 4.92 -0.48
C ASN A 107 15.83 4.71 -1.99
N LEU A 108 16.98 4.15 -2.38
CA LEU A 108 17.18 3.68 -3.75
C LEU A 108 16.39 2.38 -3.99
N PRO A 109 15.98 2.11 -5.25
CA PRO A 109 15.42 0.81 -5.63
C PRO A 109 16.37 -0.34 -5.27
N LYS A 110 15.81 -1.45 -4.76
CA LYS A 110 16.58 -2.65 -4.42
C LYS A 110 16.82 -3.55 -5.65
N THR A 111 15.99 -3.43 -6.69
CA THR A 111 16.05 -4.28 -7.89
C THR A 111 15.91 -3.48 -9.17
N GLN A 112 16.27 -4.10 -10.29
CA GLN A 112 16.09 -3.51 -11.63
C GLN A 112 14.60 -3.29 -11.93
N ALA A 113 13.73 -4.25 -11.56
CA ALA A 113 12.28 -4.12 -11.75
C ALA A 113 11.68 -2.91 -11.02
N GLU A 114 12.15 -2.61 -9.80
CA GLU A 114 11.74 -1.39 -9.07
C GLU A 114 12.22 -0.11 -9.78
N THR A 115 13.43 -0.12 -10.33
CA THR A 115 13.97 1.00 -11.10
C THR A 115 13.15 1.24 -12.36
N ASP A 116 12.80 0.19 -13.09
CA ASP A 116 12.04 0.29 -14.34
C ASP A 116 10.58 0.70 -14.07
N ALA A 117 9.98 0.23 -12.99
CA ALA A 117 8.65 0.67 -12.56
C ALA A 117 8.63 2.18 -12.23
N LEU A 118 9.64 2.70 -11.53
CA LEU A 118 9.76 4.14 -11.28
C LEU A 118 9.96 4.94 -12.57
N LYS A 119 10.79 4.46 -13.51
CA LYS A 119 10.95 5.11 -14.83
C LYS A 119 9.63 5.14 -15.60
N LYS A 120 8.84 4.07 -15.55
CA LYS A 120 7.52 4.02 -16.17
C LYS A 120 6.56 5.06 -15.57
N MET A 121 6.54 5.20 -14.24
CA MET A 121 5.74 6.25 -13.56
C MET A 121 6.23 7.67 -13.90
N ALA A 122 7.54 7.85 -14.09
CA ALA A 122 8.10 9.15 -14.47
C ALA A 122 7.79 9.52 -15.92
N ALA A 123 7.72 8.54 -16.81
CA ALA A 123 7.42 8.73 -18.23
C ALA A 123 5.93 8.97 -18.52
N ASP A 124 5.03 8.39 -17.70
CA ASP A 124 3.59 8.55 -17.88
C ASP A 124 2.90 8.94 -16.55
N PRO A 125 2.46 10.20 -16.41
CA PRO A 125 1.78 10.64 -15.20
C PRO A 125 0.44 9.94 -14.96
N ASN A 126 -0.14 9.20 -15.92
CA ASN A 126 -1.35 8.42 -15.70
C ASN A 126 -1.07 7.11 -14.93
N VAL A 127 0.18 6.66 -14.90
CA VAL A 127 0.59 5.47 -14.14
C VAL A 127 0.76 5.83 -12.67
N LYS A 128 -0.34 5.74 -11.91
CA LYS A 128 -0.37 6.08 -10.48
C LYS A 128 -0.01 4.91 -9.55
N VAL A 129 -0.30 3.69 -9.98
CA VAL A 129 -0.05 2.45 -9.23
C VAL A 129 0.49 1.42 -10.21
N LEU A 130 1.48 0.64 -9.79
CA LEU A 130 1.99 -0.53 -10.51
C LEU A 130 2.15 -1.68 -9.52
N THR A 131 1.79 -2.87 -9.94
CA THR A 131 2.05 -4.12 -9.21
C THR A 131 2.77 -5.10 -10.12
N PHE A 132 3.67 -5.91 -9.56
CA PHE A 132 4.43 -6.89 -10.32
C PHE A 132 5.07 -7.94 -9.41
N ALA A 133 5.32 -9.13 -9.96
CA ALA A 133 6.17 -10.13 -9.34
C ALA A 133 7.65 -9.82 -9.61
N ASP A 134 8.51 -10.02 -8.62
CA ASP A 134 9.96 -9.83 -8.73
C ASP A 134 10.65 -10.86 -7.83
N GLY A 135 11.14 -11.94 -8.43
CA GLY A 135 11.65 -13.10 -7.72
C GLY A 135 10.59 -13.77 -6.83
N ASN A 136 10.91 -13.92 -5.54
CA ASN A 136 10.01 -14.50 -4.53
C ASN A 136 9.08 -13.46 -3.88
N GLN A 137 9.07 -12.21 -4.36
CA GLN A 137 8.21 -11.16 -3.83
C GLN A 137 7.15 -10.74 -4.83
N PHE A 138 6.01 -10.29 -4.31
CA PHE A 138 5.05 -9.50 -5.05
C PHE A 138 5.12 -8.05 -4.56
N LYS A 139 5.29 -7.11 -5.48
CA LYS A 139 5.56 -5.71 -5.15
C LYS A 139 4.47 -4.82 -5.69
N GLY A 140 4.21 -3.75 -4.97
CA GLY A 140 3.35 -2.66 -5.41
C GLY A 140 4.03 -1.32 -5.20
N LEU A 141 3.91 -0.43 -6.18
CA LEU A 141 4.34 0.96 -6.08
C LEU A 141 3.12 1.87 -6.25
N ALA A 142 3.04 2.92 -5.43
CA ALA A 142 2.13 4.04 -5.65
C ALA A 142 2.93 5.33 -5.80
N ALA A 143 2.68 6.06 -6.88
CA ALA A 143 3.36 7.31 -7.21
C ALA A 143 3.25 8.33 -6.06
N ASP A 144 4.41 8.86 -5.68
CA ASP A 144 4.57 9.85 -4.62
C ASP A 144 4.96 11.21 -5.19
N TYR A 145 4.05 12.16 -5.08
CA TYR A 145 4.18 13.49 -5.69
C TYR A 145 4.47 14.55 -4.63
N ALA A 146 5.09 15.65 -5.07
CA ALA A 146 5.19 16.87 -4.29
C ALA A 146 3.80 17.52 -4.11
N ILE A 147 3.00 17.04 -3.15
CA ILE A 147 1.60 17.47 -2.97
C ILE A 147 1.44 18.89 -2.38
N VAL A 148 2.50 19.41 -1.76
CA VAL A 148 2.59 20.77 -1.20
C VAL A 148 3.96 21.37 -1.53
N ASP A 149 4.06 22.70 -1.55
CA ASP A 149 5.30 23.40 -1.92
C ASP A 149 6.47 23.07 -0.97
N SER A 150 6.17 22.79 0.30
CA SER A 150 7.17 22.38 1.30
C SER A 150 7.87 21.06 0.92
N CYS A 151 7.21 20.16 0.18
CA CYS A 151 7.85 18.94 -0.34
C CYS A 151 8.98 19.28 -1.32
N ALA A 152 8.65 20.10 -2.34
CA ALA A 152 9.63 20.50 -3.35
C ALA A 152 10.74 21.36 -2.74
N ASN A 153 10.39 22.34 -1.91
CA ASN A 153 11.35 23.25 -1.30
C ASN A 153 12.38 22.52 -0.43
N CYS A 154 11.94 21.59 0.42
CA CYS A 154 12.86 20.82 1.26
C CYS A 154 13.86 20.01 0.41
N HIS A 155 13.39 19.31 -0.63
CA HIS A 155 14.28 18.56 -1.51
C HIS A 155 15.24 19.48 -2.27
N ASN A 156 14.75 20.60 -2.78
CA ASN A 156 15.56 21.56 -3.52
C ASN A 156 16.62 22.24 -2.64
N THR A 157 16.40 22.41 -1.34
CA THR A 157 17.40 23.03 -0.45
C THR A 157 18.26 22.02 0.30
N HIS A 158 17.84 20.76 0.45
CA HIS A 158 18.56 19.76 1.24
C HIS A 158 19.98 19.45 0.68
N PRO A 159 21.08 19.66 1.42
CA PRO A 159 22.45 19.55 0.89
C PRO A 159 22.76 18.25 0.14
N SER A 160 22.23 17.12 0.62
CA SER A 160 22.44 15.80 0.01
C SER A 160 21.47 15.44 -1.12
N SER A 161 20.53 16.33 -1.50
CA SER A 161 19.58 16.02 -2.57
C SER A 161 20.27 15.99 -3.95
N PRO A 162 20.21 14.88 -4.69
CA PRO A 162 20.80 14.81 -6.03
C PRO A 162 20.06 15.64 -7.08
N LYS A 163 18.76 15.89 -6.85
CA LYS A 163 17.88 16.68 -7.73
C LYS A 163 17.36 17.92 -7.00
N LYS A 164 17.31 19.06 -7.69
CA LYS A 164 17.21 20.41 -7.09
C LYS A 164 16.17 21.33 -7.72
N ASP A 165 15.43 20.82 -8.68
CA ASP A 165 14.50 21.55 -9.53
C ASP A 165 13.06 20.99 -9.43
N PHE A 166 12.73 20.32 -8.32
CA PHE A 166 11.37 19.83 -8.08
C PHE A 166 10.38 21.00 -8.03
N LYS A 167 9.20 20.78 -8.59
CA LYS A 167 8.03 21.65 -8.48
C LYS A 167 6.89 20.90 -7.80
N LYS A 168 5.93 21.65 -7.26
CA LYS A 168 4.68 21.07 -6.79
C LYS A 168 4.01 20.29 -7.92
N GLY A 169 3.60 19.06 -7.63
CA GLY A 169 3.05 18.11 -8.60
C GLY A 169 4.08 17.19 -9.25
N ASP A 170 5.38 17.44 -9.10
CA ASP A 170 6.40 16.54 -9.65
C ASP A 170 6.40 15.19 -8.94
N LEU A 171 6.70 14.13 -9.71
CA LEU A 171 6.97 12.81 -9.17
C LEU A 171 8.29 12.84 -8.41
N MET A 172 8.26 12.51 -7.12
CA MET A 172 9.44 12.46 -6.26
C MET A 172 9.95 11.02 -6.08
N GLY A 173 9.05 10.04 -6.22
CA GLY A 173 9.34 8.63 -6.06
C GLY A 173 8.05 7.81 -5.97
N ALA A 174 8.08 6.74 -5.20
CA ALA A 174 6.91 5.92 -4.90
C ALA A 174 6.93 5.42 -3.45
N ILE A 175 5.73 5.26 -2.89
CA ILE A 175 5.50 4.35 -1.76
C ILE A 175 5.60 2.94 -2.32
N ILE A 176 6.36 2.06 -1.66
CA ILE A 176 6.52 0.66 -2.07
C ILE A 176 6.05 -0.28 -0.98
N VAL A 177 5.32 -1.32 -1.38
CA VAL A 177 5.06 -2.52 -0.57
C VAL A 177 5.76 -3.72 -1.21
N ARG A 178 6.40 -4.56 -0.41
CA ARG A 178 6.97 -5.84 -0.85
C ARG A 178 6.39 -6.96 0.01
N LEU A 179 5.52 -7.76 -0.60
CA LEU A 179 4.91 -8.94 -0.01
C LEU A 179 5.81 -10.13 -0.28
N ASN A 180 6.22 -10.84 0.78
CA ASN A 180 6.88 -12.13 0.60
C ASN A 180 5.83 -13.14 0.11
N LYS A 181 6.22 -14.04 -0.80
CA LYS A 181 5.41 -15.20 -1.18
C LYS A 181 5.44 -16.26 -0.09
#